data_AF-A0A9J6ZCV3-F1
#
_entry.id   AF-A0A9J6ZCV3-F1
#
_cell.length_a   1.000
_cell.length_b   1.000
_cell.length_c   1.000
_cell.angle_alpha   90.00
_cell.angle_beta   90.00
_cell.angle_gamma   90.00
#
_symmetry.space_group_name_H-M   'P 1'
#
loop_
_entity.id
_entity.type
_entity.pdbx_description
1 polymer ?
#
loop_
_entity_poly.entity_id
_entity_poly.type
_entity_poly.pdbx_seq_one_letter_code
_entity_poly.pdbx_strand_id
1 'polypeptide(L)'
;MYENFKQGEISINLKEISEESEHVMLSSLNSKRDIKVTSNLEKNHFTVDISLNIKGAILEYVGDLRLANDKDIKELEGIVSQYVNEQAKIMIKEMQKNNVDSLGMGKYVRNSLTYNQWSNLVWHDHYPNVEVLCNTKVSIKDYGKFGN
;
A
#
# COMPACT_ATOMS: atom_id res chain seq x y z
N MET A 1 -13.41 11.11 3.71
CA MET A 1 -13.27 11.29 2.26
C MET A 1 -13.08 9.91 1.64
N TYR A 2 -14.14 9.33 1.08
CA TYR A 2 -14.12 8.06 0.35
C TYR A 2 -14.22 8.38 -1.14
N GLU A 3 -13.18 8.96 -1.71
CA GLU A 3 -13.12 9.14 -3.16
C GLU A 3 -12.22 8.08 -3.76
N ASN A 4 -12.77 7.34 -4.73
CA ASN A 4 -11.99 6.49 -5.60
C ASN A 4 -11.18 7.42 -6.51
N PHE A 5 -9.91 7.62 -6.19
CA PHE A 5 -8.96 8.33 -7.03
C PHE A 5 -8.86 7.61 -8.39
N LYS A 6 -9.12 8.31 -9.50
CA LYS A 6 -9.29 7.70 -10.83
C LYS A 6 -8.26 8.13 -11.89
N GLN A 7 -7.31 9.00 -11.54
CA GLN A 7 -6.32 9.54 -12.49
C GLN A 7 -4.96 9.75 -11.82
N GLY A 8 -4.52 8.75 -11.05
CA GLY A 8 -3.17 8.75 -10.49
C GLY A 8 -2.13 8.25 -11.47
N GLU A 9 -0.95 8.87 -11.41
CA GLU A 9 0.26 8.39 -12.07
C GLU A 9 1.33 8.13 -11.01
N ILE A 10 2.12 7.06 -11.19
CA ILE A 10 3.30 6.79 -10.37
C ILE A 10 4.44 6.39 -11.30
N SER A 11 5.60 6.99 -11.10
CA SER A 11 6.85 6.58 -11.72
C SER A 11 7.71 5.88 -10.68
N ILE A 12 8.22 4.70 -11.02
CA ILE A 12 9.00 3.85 -10.14
C ILE A 12 10.28 3.48 -10.87
N ASN A 13 11.42 3.81 -10.26
CA ASN A 13 12.72 3.32 -10.68
C ASN A 13 12.96 1.96 -10.02
N LEU A 14 13.09 0.91 -10.81
CA LEU A 14 13.10 -0.49 -10.37
C LEU A 14 14.50 -0.98 -9.98
N LYS A 15 15.58 -0.27 -10.35
CA LYS A 15 16.96 -0.65 -10.01
C LYS A 15 17.84 0.53 -9.55
N GLU A 16 18.57 0.27 -8.46
CA GLU A 16 19.92 0.79 -8.18
C GLU A 16 21.02 -0.23 -8.59
N ILE A 17 20.67 -1.33 -9.30
CA ILE A 17 21.48 -2.58 -9.36
C ILE A 17 21.97 -2.95 -10.80
N SER A 18 21.71 -2.15 -11.84
CA SER A 18 22.36 -2.29 -13.16
C SER A 18 22.73 -0.94 -13.76
N GLU A 19 23.71 -0.91 -14.65
CA GLU A 19 24.17 0.31 -15.35
C GLU A 19 23.08 0.93 -16.25
N GLU A 20 22.05 0.16 -16.61
CA GLU A 20 20.84 0.67 -17.28
C GLU A 20 19.69 0.80 -16.27
N SER A 21 19.06 1.98 -16.24
CA SER A 21 17.97 2.33 -15.33
C SER A 21 16.66 1.68 -15.77
N GLU A 22 16.21 0.65 -15.07
CA GLU A 22 14.86 0.13 -15.27
C GLU A 22 13.83 1.06 -14.62
N HIS A 23 12.80 1.45 -15.36
CA HIS A 23 11.71 2.26 -14.83
C HIS A 23 10.36 1.82 -15.37
N VAL A 24 9.33 2.00 -14.55
CA VAL A 24 7.93 1.79 -14.93
C VAL A 24 7.12 3.01 -14.53
N MET A 25 6.34 3.53 -15.47
CA MET A 25 5.33 4.54 -15.22
C MET A 25 3.95 3.90 -15.35
N LEU A 26 3.19 3.92 -14.26
CA LEU A 26 1.80 3.47 -14.25
C LEU A 26 0.86 4.66 -14.24
N SER A 27 -0.21 4.57 -15.01
CA SER A 27 -1.28 5.56 -15.06
C SER A 27 -2.65 4.92 -14.80
N SER A 28 -3.70 5.75 -14.83
CA SER A 28 -5.09 5.31 -14.63
C SER A 28 -5.27 4.51 -13.33
N LEU A 29 -4.51 4.88 -12.30
CA LEU A 29 -4.48 4.16 -11.05
C LEU A 29 -5.83 4.25 -10.36
N ASN A 30 -6.38 3.08 -10.03
CA ASN A 30 -7.52 2.90 -9.14
C ASN A 30 -7.09 2.01 -7.98
N SER A 31 -7.18 2.56 -6.76
CA SER A 31 -6.81 1.86 -5.54
C SER A 31 -8.03 1.58 -4.67
N LYS A 32 -8.18 0.33 -4.23
CA LYS A 32 -9.09 -0.05 -3.15
C LYS A 32 -8.28 -0.40 -1.90
N ARG A 33 -8.63 0.23 -0.78
CA ARG A 33 -8.06 -0.05 0.54
C ARG A 33 -9.09 -0.76 1.40
N ASP A 34 -8.70 -1.88 2.02
CA ASP A 34 -9.44 -2.58 3.06
C ASP A 34 -8.62 -2.55 4.35
N ILE A 35 -9.28 -2.34 5.49
CA ILE A 35 -8.61 -2.28 6.79
C ILE A 35 -9.37 -3.17 7.76
N LYS A 36 -8.65 -4.10 8.39
CA LYS A 36 -9.16 -4.98 9.43
C LYS A 36 -8.39 -4.77 10.71
N VAL A 37 -9.10 -4.85 11.84
CA VAL A 37 -8.51 -4.72 13.17
C VAL A 37 -8.77 -5.99 13.95
N THR A 38 -7.72 -6.50 14.57
CA THR A 38 -7.80 -7.54 15.59
C THR A 38 -7.31 -6.94 16.91
N SER A 39 -8.09 -7.09 17.97
CA SER A 39 -7.76 -6.56 19.30
C SER A 39 -7.53 -7.71 20.29
N ASN A 40 -6.42 -7.65 21.01
CA ASN A 40 -6.15 -8.50 22.17
C ASN A 40 -6.13 -7.60 23.40
N LEU A 41 -7.29 -7.48 24.06
CA LEU A 41 -7.49 -6.53 25.15
C LEU A 41 -6.75 -6.93 26.43
N GLU A 42 -6.56 -8.23 26.67
CA GLU A 42 -5.78 -8.71 27.82
C GLU A 42 -4.32 -8.26 27.74
N LYS A 43 -3.78 -8.22 26.52
CA LYS A 43 -2.41 -7.77 26.24
C LYS A 43 -2.32 -6.30 25.85
N ASN A 44 -3.44 -5.59 25.80
CA ASN A 44 -3.54 -4.23 25.31
C ASN A 44 -2.87 -4.04 23.93
N HIS A 45 -3.05 -5.03 23.05
CA HIS A 45 -2.40 -5.10 21.74
C HIS A 45 -3.42 -4.99 20.61
N PHE A 46 -3.08 -4.22 19.58
CA PHE A 46 -3.88 -4.05 18.38
C PHE A 46 -3.06 -4.40 17.16
N THR A 47 -3.63 -5.23 16.28
CA THR A 47 -3.08 -5.51 14.96
C THR A 47 -4.01 -4.91 13.92
N VAL A 48 -3.47 -4.05 13.07
CA VAL A 48 -4.17 -3.41 11.94
C VAL A 48 -3.62 -3.99 10.63
N ASP A 49 -4.45 -4.73 9.91
CA ASP A 49 -4.13 -5.25 8.58
C ASP A 49 -4.68 -4.30 7.52
N ILE A 50 -3.77 -3.67 6.77
CA ILE A 50 -4.06 -2.78 5.65
C ILE A 50 -3.79 -3.53 4.36
N SER A 51 -4.87 -3.87 3.65
CA SER A 51 -4.82 -4.50 2.35
C SER A 51 -5.06 -3.46 1.24
N LEU A 52 -4.06 -3.27 0.39
CA LEU A 52 -4.07 -2.31 -0.71
C LEU A 52 -4.12 -3.04 -2.06
N ASN A 53 -5.20 -2.82 -2.82
CA ASN A 53 -5.35 -3.37 -4.17
C ASN A 53 -5.30 -2.23 -5.18
N ILE A 54 -4.22 -2.15 -5.95
CA ILE A 54 -3.99 -1.13 -6.98
C ILE A 54 -4.19 -1.77 -8.35
N LYS A 55 -4.96 -1.10 -9.21
CA LYS A 55 -5.10 -1.45 -10.62
C LYS A 55 -4.64 -0.25 -11.45
N GLY A 56 -3.89 -0.51 -12.52
CA GLY A 56 -3.37 0.53 -13.39
C GLY A 56 -3.07 0.02 -14.79
N ALA A 57 -2.61 0.92 -15.64
CA ALA A 57 -2.05 0.60 -16.95
C ALA A 57 -0.59 1.01 -17.00
N ILE A 58 0.23 0.29 -17.76
CA ILE A 58 1.61 0.72 -18.06
C ILE A 58 1.52 1.84 -19.10
N LEU A 59 2.00 3.02 -18.72
CA LEU A 59 2.19 4.15 -19.63
C LEU A 59 3.57 4.08 -20.29
N GLU A 60 4.60 3.74 -19.52
CA GLU A 60 5.98 3.60 -19.98
C GLU A 60 6.68 2.47 -19.23
N TYR A 61 7.52 1.71 -19.92
CA TYR A 61 8.40 0.71 -19.31
C TYR A 61 9.73 0.65 -20.06
N VAL A 62 10.82 0.75 -19.32
CA VAL A 62 12.17 0.46 -19.79
C VAL A 62 12.74 -0.64 -18.89
N GLY A 63 13.07 -1.77 -19.51
CA GLY A 63 13.64 -2.93 -18.84
C GLY A 63 13.51 -4.19 -19.68
N ASP A 64 13.95 -5.32 -19.12
CA ASP A 64 14.14 -6.57 -19.87
C ASP A 64 12.87 -7.44 -19.99
N LEU A 65 11.81 -7.13 -19.24
CA LEU A 65 10.57 -7.91 -19.23
C LEU A 65 9.72 -7.67 -20.48
N ARG A 66 9.15 -8.74 -21.05
CA ARG A 66 8.32 -8.63 -22.26
C ARG A 66 6.86 -8.45 -21.87
N LEU A 67 6.31 -7.24 -22.07
CA LEU A 67 4.93 -6.92 -21.67
C LEU A 67 3.84 -7.77 -22.36
N ALA A 68 4.13 -8.35 -23.52
CA ALA A 68 3.22 -9.27 -24.21
C ALA A 68 3.20 -10.70 -23.62
N ASN A 69 4.08 -10.98 -22.64
CA ASN A 69 4.16 -12.26 -21.95
C ASN A 69 3.50 -12.18 -20.58
N ASP A 70 2.46 -12.98 -20.35
CA ASP A 70 1.72 -13.03 -19.09
C ASP A 70 2.62 -13.30 -17.87
N LYS A 71 3.66 -14.14 -18.04
CA LYS A 71 4.60 -14.43 -16.95
C LYS A 71 5.41 -13.19 -16.56
N ASP A 72 5.90 -12.46 -17.54
CA ASP A 72 6.73 -11.27 -17.34
C ASP A 72 5.88 -10.12 -16.77
N ILE A 73 4.61 -10.00 -17.16
CA ILE A 73 3.66 -9.07 -16.53
C ILE A 73 3.41 -9.44 -15.06
N LYS A 74 3.25 -10.73 -14.74
CA LYS A 74 3.08 -11.17 -13.34
C LYS A 74 4.32 -10.89 -12.51
N GLU A 75 5.50 -11.03 -13.09
CA GLU A 75 6.76 -10.67 -12.46
C GLU A 75 6.82 -9.17 -12.17
N LEU A 76 6.51 -8.32 -13.15
CA LEU A 76 6.45 -6.86 -12.98
C LEU A 76 5.41 -6.44 -11.92
N GLU A 77 4.22 -7.04 -11.92
CA GLU A 77 3.21 -6.82 -10.88
C GLU A 77 3.77 -7.13 -9.48
N GLY A 78 4.55 -8.21 -9.35
CA GLY A 78 5.21 -8.60 -8.11
C GLY A 78 6.24 -7.58 -7.64
N ILE A 79 7.13 -7.15 -8.54
CA ILE A 79 8.17 -6.15 -8.27
C ILE A 79 7.52 -4.83 -7.81
N VAL A 80 6.54 -4.33 -8.55
CA VAL A 80 5.84 -3.08 -8.20
C VAL A 80 5.06 -3.23 -6.89
N SER A 81 4.41 -4.39 -6.67
CA SER A 81 3.71 -4.66 -5.40
C SER A 81 4.67 -4.59 -4.22
N GLN A 82 5.85 -5.20 -4.34
CA GLN A 82 6.88 -5.16 -3.30
C GLN A 82 7.37 -3.74 -3.05
N TYR A 83 7.69 -2.98 -4.10
CA TYR A 83 8.13 -1.58 -3.96
C TYR A 83 7.10 -0.74 -3.20
N VAL A 84 5.84 -0.75 -3.64
CA VAL A 84 4.77 0.05 -2.99
C VAL A 84 4.55 -0.42 -1.55
N ASN A 85 4.63 -1.72 -1.29
CA ASN A 85 4.49 -2.27 0.05
C ASN A 85 5.58 -1.76 1.01
N GLU A 86 6.83 -1.73 0.56
CA GLU A 86 7.94 -1.22 1.37
C GLU A 86 7.84 0.29 1.60
N GLN A 87 7.45 1.08 0.57
CA GLN A 87 7.19 2.51 0.75
C GLN A 87 6.06 2.76 1.76
N ALA A 88 4.97 1.99 1.69
CA ALA A 88 3.88 2.09 2.65
C ALA A 88 4.34 1.78 4.09
N LYS A 89 5.15 0.73 4.29
CA LYS A 89 5.73 0.40 5.60
C LYS A 89 6.62 1.52 6.14
N ILE A 90 7.46 2.13 5.29
CA ILE A 90 8.31 3.26 5.69
C ILE A 90 7.45 4.44 6.14
N MET A 91 6.45 4.82 5.35
CA MET A 91 5.53 5.90 5.70
C MET A 91 4.79 5.64 7.01
N ILE A 92 4.28 4.42 7.22
CA ILE A 92 3.59 4.03 8.46
C ILE A 92 4.53 4.13 9.66
N LYS A 93 5.76 3.63 9.54
CA LYS A 93 6.76 3.72 10.62
C LYS A 93 7.08 5.17 10.97
N GLU A 94 7.24 6.05 9.98
CA GLU A 94 7.47 7.48 10.23
C GLU A 94 6.24 8.14 10.90
N MET A 95 5.02 7.80 10.48
CA MET A 95 3.80 8.27 11.15
C MET A 95 3.72 7.81 12.61
N GLN A 96 4.03 6.54 12.90
CA GLN A 96 4.07 5.99 14.27
C GLN A 96 5.15 6.64 15.13
N LYS A 97 6.36 6.84 14.59
CA LYS A 97 7.47 7.52 15.26
C LYS A 97 7.12 8.95 15.66
N ASN A 98 6.38 9.66 14.81
CA ASN A 98 5.91 11.02 15.09
C ASN A 98 4.58 11.06 15.85
N ASN A 99 4.01 9.90 16.19
CA ASN A 99 2.71 9.73 16.86
C ASN A 99 1.54 10.46 16.16
N VAL A 100 1.50 10.40 14.83
CA VAL A 100 0.45 11.03 14.01
C VAL A 100 -0.34 9.99 13.21
N ASP A 101 -1.61 9.80 13.55
CA ASP A 101 -2.51 8.88 12.84
C ASP A 101 -3.12 9.50 11.56
N SER A 102 -2.28 9.73 10.55
CA SER A 102 -2.72 10.29 9.26
C SER A 102 -3.55 9.33 8.40
N LEU A 103 -3.51 8.02 8.68
CA LEU A 103 -4.26 7.01 7.94
C LEU A 103 -5.65 6.75 8.53
N GLY A 104 -5.93 7.27 9.74
CA GLY A 104 -7.19 7.14 10.45
C GLY A 104 -7.40 5.77 11.08
N MET A 105 -6.33 5.07 11.45
CA MET A 105 -6.36 3.72 12.05
C MET A 105 -7.19 3.70 13.35
N GLY A 106 -7.15 4.76 14.13
CA GLY A 106 -7.92 4.90 15.38
C GLY A 106 -9.42 4.80 15.18
N LYS A 107 -9.94 5.21 14.02
CA LYS A 107 -11.36 5.01 13.68
C LYS A 107 -11.70 3.53 13.54
N TYR A 108 -10.82 2.76 12.90
CA TYR A 108 -11.03 1.32 12.71
C TYR A 108 -10.87 0.57 14.04
N VAL A 109 -9.89 0.96 14.85
CA VAL A 109 -9.72 0.42 16.21
C VAL A 109 -10.94 0.71 17.06
N ARG A 110 -11.41 1.97 17.10
CA ARG A 110 -12.65 2.34 17.80
C ARG A 110 -13.83 1.47 17.41
N ASN A 111 -14.02 1.23 16.11
CA ASN A 111 -15.14 0.43 15.60
C ASN A 111 -15.02 -1.07 15.99
N SER A 112 -13.83 -1.54 16.35
CA SER A 112 -13.62 -2.91 16.86
C SER A 112 -13.88 -3.06 18.36
N LEU A 113 -14.21 -1.97 19.07
CA LEU A 113 -14.35 -1.93 20.51
C LEU A 113 -15.77 -1.56 20.93
N THR A 114 -16.15 -1.99 22.13
CA THR A 114 -17.34 -1.45 22.81
C THR A 114 -17.11 0.00 23.22
N TYR A 115 -18.20 0.72 23.48
CA TYR A 115 -18.13 2.11 23.96
C TYR A 115 -17.25 2.26 25.21
N ASN A 116 -17.42 1.38 26.20
CA ASN A 116 -16.67 1.43 27.45
C ASN A 116 -15.16 1.15 27.24
N GLN A 117 -14.81 0.23 26.34
CA GLN A 117 -13.40 -0.04 26.02
C GLN A 117 -12.75 1.17 25.34
N TRP A 118 -13.44 1.79 24.37
CA TRP A 118 -12.93 2.98 23.69
C TRP A 118 -12.83 4.19 24.61
N SER A 119 -13.83 4.44 25.47
CA SER A 119 -13.83 5.60 26.37
C SER A 119 -12.71 5.57 27.41
N ASN A 120 -12.20 4.37 27.73
CA ASN A 120 -11.09 4.18 28.65
C ASN A 120 -9.72 4.08 27.94
N LEU A 121 -9.69 4.18 26.60
CA LEU A 121 -8.47 4.06 25.80
C LEU A 121 -7.99 5.44 25.35
N VAL A 122 -6.73 5.80 25.67
CA VAL A 122 -6.10 7.03 25.18
C VAL A 122 -5.36 6.73 23.89
N TRP A 123 -6.03 6.76 22.73
CA TRP A 123 -5.47 6.30 21.44
C TRP A 123 -4.05 6.78 21.13
N HIS A 124 -3.73 8.04 21.46
CA HIS A 124 -2.40 8.63 21.26
C HIS A 124 -1.28 7.83 21.94
N ASP A 125 -1.54 7.19 23.08
CA ASP A 125 -0.52 6.42 23.82
C ASP A 125 -0.32 5.02 23.24
N HIS A 126 -1.34 4.48 22.55
CA HIS A 126 -1.29 3.14 21.97
C HIS A 126 -0.81 3.16 20.52
N TYR A 127 -1.12 4.21 19.76
CA TYR A 127 -0.85 4.31 18.32
C TYR A 127 0.61 3.95 17.91
N PRO A 128 1.66 4.42 18.62
CA PRO A 128 3.04 4.10 18.26
C PRO A 128 3.37 2.61 18.32
N ASN A 129 2.65 1.84 19.14
CA ASN A 129 2.89 0.42 19.41
C ASN A 129 1.94 -0.53 18.67
N VAL A 130 0.99 0.01 17.89
CA VAL A 130 0.09 -0.80 17.08
C VAL A 130 0.90 -1.60 16.07
N GLU A 131 0.65 -2.91 16.00
CA GLU A 131 1.21 -3.74 14.95
C GLU A 131 0.48 -3.45 13.64
N VAL A 132 1.20 -2.96 12.63
CA VAL A 132 0.61 -2.67 11.33
C VAL A 132 1.14 -3.66 10.30
N LEU A 133 0.25 -4.48 9.77
CA LEU A 133 0.51 -5.37 8.65
C LEU A 133 0.07 -4.66 7.37
N CYS A 134 0.94 -4.65 6.37
CA CYS A 134 0.62 -4.06 5.06
C CYS A 134 0.78 -5.12 3.98
N ASN A 135 -0.26 -5.25 3.16
CA ASN A 135 -0.37 -6.22 2.08
C ASN A 135 -0.77 -5.50 0.81
N THR A 136 0.18 -5.30 -0.10
CA THR A 136 -0.10 -4.62 -1.38
C THR A 136 -0.17 -5.61 -2.53
N LYS A 137 -1.20 -5.45 -3.37
CA LYS A 137 -1.37 -6.17 -4.63
C LYS A 137 -1.57 -5.16 -5.76
N VAL A 138 -0.70 -5.24 -6.76
CA VAL A 138 -0.83 -4.48 -8.01
C VAL A 138 -1.37 -5.40 -9.09
N SER A 139 -2.21 -4.86 -9.97
CA SER A 139 -2.69 -5.56 -11.15
C SER A 139 -2.68 -4.64 -12.36
N ILE A 140 -1.92 -5.03 -13.37
CA ILE A 140 -1.77 -4.29 -14.62
C ILE A 140 -2.92 -4.74 -15.54
N LYS A 141 -3.73 -3.77 -15.99
CA LYS A 141 -4.94 -4.01 -16.79
C LYS A 141 -4.73 -3.77 -18.27
N ASP A 142 -3.76 -2.95 -18.60
CA ASP A 142 -3.39 -2.62 -19.96
C ASP A 142 -1.92 -2.21 -19.98
N TYR A 143 -1.31 -2.28 -21.15
CA TYR A 143 0.00 -1.74 -21.41
C TYR A 143 -0.05 -1.05 -22.78
N GLY A 144 0.44 0.18 -22.85
CA GLY A 144 0.39 0.95 -24.08
C GLY A 144 0.98 0.18 -25.27
N LYS A 145 0.23 0.10 -26.39
CA LYS A 145 0.69 -0.39 -27.70
C LYS A 145 1.67 0.59 -28.39
N PHE A 146 2.58 1.23 -27.64
CA PHE A 146 3.54 2.16 -28.21
C PHE A 146 4.96 1.66 -27.96
N GLY A 147 5.53 1.00 -28.97
CA GLY A 147 6.93 0.60 -28.97
C GLY A 147 7.26 -0.55 -29.93
N ASN A 148 7.31 -0.23 -31.23
CA ASN A 148 7.83 -0.98 -32.39
C ASN A 148 7.21 -2.32 -32.80
#